data_AF-A0A3B4EN68-F1
#
_entry.id   AF-A0A3B4EN68-F1
#
_cell.length_a   1.000
_cell.length_b   1.000
_cell.length_c   1.000
_cell.angle_alpha   90.00
_cell.angle_beta   90.00
_cell.angle_gamma   90.00
#
_symmetry.space_group_name_H-M   'P 1'
#
loop_
_entity.id
_entity.type
_entity.pdbx_description
1 polymer ?
#
loop_
_entity_poly.entity_id
_entity_poly.type
_entity_poly.pdbx_seq_one_letter_code
_entity_poly.pdbx_strand_id
1 'polypeptide(L)'
;MTIWKKFWDIHEVCSSGEVFLAVRSAQSGKRPPAHTSSEMTLNIMTSLLYTATILWPAVCVSFLSADSQISISARVGSSAVLPCQLRNVPTETPQVEWQNNAETVFERFGQDLHQADGYTDRVDVPEHNLLKGNCSLELKNIRLDDEGVYESYLILKEGDRSKRVFIQRVKLSVEETDQEFVKGFLEDDIATQQALDLTGIIAFILILCILFP
;
A
#
# COMPACT_ATOMS: atom_id res chain seq x y z
N MET A 1 6.90 34.65 15.73
CA MET A 1 5.92 34.99 14.68
C MET A 1 6.61 35.93 13.71
N THR A 2 6.81 35.62 12.44
CA THR A 2 6.39 34.45 11.70
C THR A 2 7.36 34.32 10.53
N ILE A 3 7.97 33.14 10.45
CA ILE A 3 8.61 32.53 9.28
C ILE A 3 7.61 32.59 8.11
N TRP A 4 8.05 32.44 6.86
CA TRP A 4 7.22 32.36 5.63
C TRP A 4 7.09 33.61 4.74
N LYS A 5 8.18 34.37 4.50
CA LYS A 5 8.19 35.32 3.37
C LYS A 5 9.47 35.40 2.54
N LYS A 6 10.30 34.34 2.55
CA LYS A 6 11.45 34.20 1.63
C LYS A 6 11.61 32.76 1.14
N PHE A 7 10.50 32.12 0.75
CA PHE A 7 10.50 30.78 0.13
C PHE A 7 10.14 30.85 -1.36
N TRP A 8 10.25 32.03 -1.98
CA TRP A 8 9.78 32.29 -3.35
C TRP A 8 10.80 33.06 -4.21
N ASP A 9 12.10 32.80 -4.04
CA ASP A 9 13.16 33.41 -4.88
C ASP A 9 14.33 32.45 -5.19
N ILE A 10 14.17 31.13 -5.08
CA ILE A 10 15.26 30.15 -5.37
C ILE A 10 14.85 29.15 -6.45
N HIS A 11 14.04 29.58 -7.43
CA HIS A 11 13.76 28.73 -8.58
C HIS A 11 13.59 29.47 -9.90
N GLU A 12 14.38 30.53 -10.17
CA GLU A 12 14.49 31.05 -11.55
C GLU A 12 15.66 32.02 -11.83
N VAL A 13 16.91 31.72 -11.44
CA VAL A 13 18.07 32.43 -12.04
C VAL A 13 19.28 31.48 -12.15
N CYS A 14 19.17 30.47 -13.00
CA CYS A 14 20.34 29.78 -13.56
C CYS A 14 20.49 30.22 -15.02
N SER A 15 20.69 31.53 -15.25
CA SER A 15 21.02 32.09 -16.56
C SER A 15 21.58 33.52 -16.45
N SER A 16 22.74 33.69 -15.81
CA SER A 16 23.64 34.85 -16.07
C SER A 16 24.97 34.74 -15.32
N GLY A 17 26.01 34.23 -16.00
CA GLY A 17 27.28 34.94 -16.16
C GLY A 17 28.12 35.46 -14.98
N GLU A 18 28.00 35.00 -13.73
CA GLU A 18 28.80 35.55 -12.60
C GLU A 18 29.81 34.57 -11.97
N VAL A 19 30.42 33.70 -12.77
CA VAL A 19 31.67 32.98 -12.36
C VAL A 19 32.92 33.85 -12.60
N PHE A 20 32.76 35.03 -13.21
CA PHE A 20 33.87 35.86 -13.68
C PHE A 20 34.52 36.79 -12.64
N LEU A 21 34.01 36.87 -11.41
CA LEU A 21 34.53 37.82 -10.41
C LEU A 21 35.45 37.22 -9.34
N ALA A 22 35.46 35.89 -9.15
CA ALA A 22 36.41 35.26 -8.22
C ALA A 22 37.84 35.16 -8.80
N VAL A 23 38.00 35.16 -10.13
CA VAL A 23 39.33 35.09 -10.77
C VAL A 23 40.06 36.46 -10.77
N ARG A 24 39.34 37.57 -10.59
CA ARG A 24 39.94 38.92 -10.56
C ARG A 24 40.57 39.34 -9.22
N SER A 25 40.51 38.52 -8.19
CA SER A 25 41.20 38.80 -6.91
C SER A 25 42.59 38.14 -6.79
N ALA A 26 42.99 37.29 -7.75
CA ALA A 26 44.31 36.63 -7.76
C ALA A 26 45.46 37.49 -8.32
N GLN A 27 45.21 38.74 -8.72
CA GLN A 27 46.23 39.68 -9.24
C GLN A 27 46.48 40.89 -8.33
N SER A 28 46.28 40.73 -7.02
CA SER A 28 46.84 41.63 -6.01
C SER A 28 47.87 40.86 -5.20
N GLY A 29 49.15 41.01 -5.56
CA GLY A 29 50.30 40.35 -4.92
C GLY A 29 50.51 40.79 -3.46
N LYS A 30 49.62 40.38 -2.56
CA LYS A 30 49.80 40.48 -1.11
C LYS A 30 50.17 39.11 -0.56
N ARG A 31 51.35 39.03 0.06
CA ARG A 31 51.84 37.86 0.78
C ARG A 31 50.83 37.50 1.88
N PRO A 32 50.29 36.26 1.93
CA PRO A 32 49.42 35.85 3.03
C PRO A 32 50.23 35.85 4.35
N PRO A 33 49.60 36.20 5.49
CA PRO A 33 50.28 36.13 6.78
C PRO A 33 50.72 34.69 7.08
N ALA A 34 51.85 34.55 7.79
CA ALA A 34 52.38 33.25 8.20
C ALA A 34 51.36 32.54 9.10
N HIS A 35 50.58 31.63 8.51
CA HIS A 35 49.64 30.81 9.26
C HIS A 35 50.42 29.84 10.15
N THR A 36 50.02 29.77 11.42
CA THR A 36 50.61 28.83 12.37
C THR A 36 50.14 27.41 12.05
N SER A 37 51.03 26.42 12.18
CA SER A 37 50.79 25.01 11.82
C SER A 37 49.52 24.43 12.46
N SER A 38 49.17 24.88 13.66
CA SER A 38 47.98 24.48 14.42
C SER A 38 46.66 25.01 13.86
N GLU A 39 46.66 26.18 13.20
CA GLU A 39 45.45 26.74 12.58
C GLU A 39 45.17 26.10 11.22
N MET A 40 46.24 25.73 10.48
CA MET A 40 46.10 25.00 9.23
C MET A 40 45.51 23.60 9.43
N THR A 41 45.96 22.87 10.46
CA THR A 41 45.41 21.53 10.75
C THR A 41 43.95 21.59 11.20
N LEU A 42 43.59 22.59 12.01
CA LEU A 42 42.20 22.79 12.43
C LEU A 42 41.28 23.14 11.25
N ASN A 43 41.73 23.98 10.32
CA ASN A 43 40.95 24.35 9.13
C ASN A 43 40.75 23.20 8.14
N ILE A 44 41.73 22.29 8.02
CA ILE A 44 41.61 21.09 7.20
C ILE A 44 40.62 20.11 7.84
N MET A 45 40.71 19.92 9.16
CA MET A 45 39.78 19.04 9.89
C MET A 45 38.34 19.56 9.85
N THR A 46 38.13 20.86 10.04
CA THR A 46 36.79 21.46 9.96
C THR A 46 36.23 21.39 8.54
N SER A 47 37.05 21.56 7.51
CA SER A 47 36.67 21.40 6.10
C SER A 47 36.26 19.96 5.76
N LEU A 48 37.01 18.95 6.22
CA LEU A 48 36.66 17.53 6.03
C LEU A 48 35.38 17.14 6.78
N LEU A 49 35.16 17.70 7.98
CA LEU A 49 33.94 17.50 8.74
C LEU A 49 32.73 18.21 8.08
N TYR A 50 32.96 19.38 7.47
CA TYR A 50 31.95 20.13 6.71
C TYR A 50 31.55 19.40 5.43
N THR A 51 32.50 18.84 4.67
CA THR A 51 32.17 18.09 3.45
C THR A 51 31.48 16.77 3.77
N ALA A 52 31.88 16.07 4.85
CA ALA A 52 31.19 14.87 5.32
C ALA A 52 29.73 15.18 5.75
N THR A 53 29.48 16.31 6.41
CA THR A 53 28.14 16.71 6.85
C THR A 53 27.27 17.35 5.76
N ILE A 54 27.86 17.90 4.69
CA ILE A 54 27.14 18.47 3.53
C ILE A 54 26.85 17.42 2.45
N LEU A 55 27.68 16.37 2.33
CA LEU A 55 27.48 15.28 1.37
C LEU A 55 26.57 14.16 1.90
N TRP A 56 26.46 13.98 3.22
CA TRP A 56 25.58 12.99 3.85
C TRP A 56 24.07 13.24 3.61
N PRO A 57 23.55 14.48 3.67
CA PRO A 57 22.13 14.76 3.45
C PRO A 57 21.72 14.53 2.00
N ALA A 58 22.60 14.80 1.02
CA ALA A 58 22.31 14.59 -0.40
C ALA A 58 22.10 13.11 -0.76
N VAL A 59 22.67 12.18 0.02
CA VAL A 59 22.43 10.74 -0.11
C VAL A 59 21.14 10.32 0.61
N CYS A 60 20.73 11.04 1.66
CA CYS A 60 19.52 10.72 2.42
C CYS A 60 18.21 11.24 1.80
N VAL A 61 18.23 12.28 0.97
CA VAL A 61 16.98 12.84 0.39
C VAL A 61 16.41 11.96 -0.74
N SER A 62 17.21 11.06 -1.30
CA SER A 62 16.83 10.29 -2.50
C SER A 62 16.07 8.98 -2.23
N PHE A 63 15.85 8.58 -0.97
CA PHE A 63 15.38 7.22 -0.66
C PHE A 63 14.01 7.08 0.03
N LEU A 64 13.21 8.14 0.16
CA LEU A 64 11.87 8.03 0.72
C LEU A 64 10.82 8.72 -0.16
N SER A 65 10.73 8.29 -1.42
CA SER A 65 9.43 8.30 -2.10
C SER A 65 8.81 6.93 -1.88
N ALA A 66 8.30 6.69 -0.67
CA ALA A 66 7.48 5.52 -0.41
C ALA A 66 6.14 5.74 -1.12
N ASP A 67 5.91 5.03 -2.22
CA ASP A 67 4.58 4.94 -2.83
C ASP A 67 3.64 4.38 -1.76
N SER A 68 2.64 5.17 -1.33
CA SER A 68 1.79 4.78 -0.20
C SER A 68 0.78 3.73 -0.66
N GLN A 69 1.19 2.46 -0.68
CA GLN A 69 0.32 1.34 -0.98
C GLN A 69 -0.38 0.86 0.31
N ILE A 70 -1.71 0.90 0.33
CA ILE A 70 -2.50 0.31 1.43
C ILE A 70 -2.51 -1.20 1.24
N SER A 71 -2.26 -1.98 2.29
CA SER A 71 -2.32 -3.44 2.25
C SER A 71 -3.42 -3.98 3.16
N ILE A 72 -4.22 -4.91 2.66
CA ILE A 72 -5.34 -5.54 3.35
C ILE A 72 -5.19 -7.05 3.21
N SER A 73 -5.48 -7.80 4.27
CA SER A 73 -5.58 -9.24 4.24
C SER A 73 -7.02 -9.68 4.46
N ALA A 74 -7.50 -10.67 3.72
CA ALA A 74 -8.82 -11.25 3.88
C ALA A 74 -8.76 -12.77 3.70
N ARG A 75 -9.60 -13.51 4.44
CA ARG A 75 -9.70 -14.96 4.32
C ARG A 75 -10.64 -15.36 3.19
N VAL A 76 -10.36 -16.50 2.56
CA VAL A 76 -11.31 -17.12 1.61
C VAL A 76 -12.70 -17.26 2.25
N GLY A 77 -13.75 -16.93 1.48
CA GLY A 77 -15.15 -16.93 1.91
C GLY A 77 -15.57 -15.71 2.75
N SER A 78 -14.63 -14.86 3.19
CA SER A 78 -14.96 -13.67 3.97
C SER A 78 -15.39 -12.48 3.07
N SER A 79 -15.51 -11.29 3.66
CA SER A 79 -15.70 -10.04 2.93
C SER A 79 -14.62 -9.04 3.31
N ALA A 80 -14.23 -8.18 2.37
CA ALA A 80 -13.26 -7.12 2.55
C ALA A 80 -13.82 -5.79 2.04
N VAL A 81 -13.34 -4.68 2.63
CA VAL A 81 -13.62 -3.33 2.13
C VAL A 81 -12.30 -2.72 1.71
N LEU A 82 -12.14 -2.48 0.41
CA LEU A 82 -10.99 -1.77 -0.12
C LEU A 82 -11.25 -0.27 0.04
N PRO A 83 -10.52 0.44 0.91
CA PRO A 83 -10.80 1.82 1.23
C PRO A 83 -10.65 2.67 -0.03
N CYS A 84 -11.49 3.69 -0.18
CA CYS A 84 -11.33 4.73 -1.17
C CYS A 84 -12.05 5.99 -0.71
N GLN A 85 -11.35 7.12 -0.74
CA GLN A 85 -11.90 8.42 -0.35
C GLN A 85 -11.60 9.47 -1.43
N LEU A 86 -12.64 10.09 -1.95
CA LEU A 86 -12.50 11.21 -2.87
C LEU A 86 -11.99 12.44 -2.11
N ARG A 87 -10.92 13.06 -2.62
CA ARG A 87 -10.38 14.31 -2.06
C ARG A 87 -11.36 15.47 -2.18
N ASN A 88 -12.04 15.55 -3.34
CA ASN A 88 -13.08 16.51 -3.63
C ASN A 88 -14.26 15.73 -4.22
N VAL A 89 -15.43 15.85 -3.60
CA VAL A 89 -16.66 15.26 -4.12
C VAL A 89 -17.14 16.10 -5.30
N PRO A 90 -17.32 15.52 -6.50
CA PRO A 90 -17.86 16.26 -7.64
C PRO A 90 -19.27 16.80 -7.34
N THR A 91 -19.61 17.94 -7.94
CA THR A 91 -20.98 18.49 -7.89
C THR A 91 -21.96 17.65 -8.68
N GLU A 92 -21.49 17.04 -9.77
CA GLU A 92 -22.25 16.10 -10.61
C GLU A 92 -22.19 14.68 -10.05
N THR A 93 -23.02 13.77 -10.60
CA THR A 93 -23.00 12.36 -10.23
C THR A 93 -21.60 11.77 -10.44
N PRO A 94 -20.91 11.31 -9.38
CA PRO A 94 -19.58 10.73 -9.50
C PRO A 94 -19.63 9.39 -10.25
N GLN A 95 -18.65 9.18 -11.14
CA GLN A 95 -18.40 7.89 -11.79
C GLN A 95 -17.10 7.31 -11.24
N VAL A 96 -17.17 6.13 -10.64
CA VAL A 96 -16.00 5.43 -10.07
C VAL A 96 -15.74 4.14 -10.82
N GLU A 97 -14.47 3.88 -11.08
CA GLU A 97 -13.98 2.63 -11.67
C GLU A 97 -12.95 1.99 -10.74
N TRP A 98 -13.05 0.68 -10.56
CA TRP A 98 -12.05 -0.14 -9.91
C TRP A 98 -11.46 -1.12 -10.91
N GLN A 99 -10.13 -1.24 -10.88
CA GLN A 99 -9.37 -2.22 -11.66
C GLN A 99 -8.60 -3.15 -10.74
N ASN A 100 -8.43 -4.40 -11.17
CA ASN A 100 -7.47 -5.35 -10.61
C ASN A 100 -6.56 -5.79 -11.75
N ASN A 101 -5.24 -5.69 -11.57
CA ASN A 101 -4.26 -6.10 -12.59
C ASN A 101 -4.53 -5.50 -14.00
N ALA A 102 -4.93 -4.22 -14.05
CA ALA A 102 -5.31 -3.45 -15.26
C ALA A 102 -6.60 -3.89 -15.98
N GLU A 103 -7.38 -4.80 -15.39
CA GLU A 103 -8.72 -5.17 -15.86
C GLU A 103 -9.79 -4.50 -15.00
N THR A 104 -10.81 -3.93 -15.63
CA THR A 104 -11.94 -3.31 -14.90
C THR A 104 -12.77 -4.40 -14.23
N VAL A 105 -12.86 -4.34 -12.90
CA VAL A 105 -13.64 -5.30 -12.09
C VAL A 105 -15.01 -4.76 -11.71
N PHE A 106 -15.10 -3.43 -11.56
CA PHE A 106 -16.32 -2.74 -11.18
C PHE A 106 -16.34 -1.31 -11.69
N GLU A 107 -17.50 -0.86 -12.14
CA GLU A 107 -17.76 0.55 -12.46
C GLU A 107 -19.15 0.93 -11.94
N ARG A 108 -19.30 2.16 -11.43
CA ARG A 108 -20.61 2.73 -11.05
C ARG A 108 -20.74 4.17 -11.52
N PHE A 109 -21.90 4.50 -12.07
CA PHE A 109 -22.36 5.85 -12.38
C PHE A 109 -23.83 6.02 -11.94
N GLY A 110 -24.03 6.62 -10.77
CA GLY A 110 -25.36 6.69 -10.15
C GLY A 110 -25.91 5.30 -9.84
N GLN A 111 -27.07 4.98 -10.41
CA GLN A 111 -27.73 3.67 -10.28
C GLN A 111 -27.15 2.61 -11.22
N ASP A 112 -26.56 3.04 -12.34
CA ASP A 112 -25.97 2.13 -13.31
C ASP A 112 -24.64 1.59 -12.78
N LEU A 113 -24.45 0.28 -12.92
CA LEU A 113 -23.22 -0.40 -12.54
C LEU A 113 -22.83 -1.46 -13.56
N HIS A 114 -21.53 -1.71 -13.64
CA HIS A 114 -20.94 -2.83 -14.36
C HIS A 114 -20.08 -3.65 -13.40
N GLN A 115 -20.16 -4.97 -13.53
CA GLN A 115 -19.36 -5.94 -12.79
C GLN A 115 -18.74 -6.90 -13.79
N ALA A 116 -17.44 -7.15 -13.68
CA ALA A 116 -16.77 -8.13 -14.51
C ALA A 116 -17.17 -9.56 -14.15
N ASP A 117 -16.91 -10.49 -15.08
CA ASP A 117 -17.09 -11.91 -14.85
C ASP A 117 -16.30 -12.37 -13.60
N GLY A 118 -16.93 -13.18 -12.76
CA GLY A 118 -16.36 -13.62 -11.49
C GLY A 118 -16.57 -12.66 -10.32
N TYR A 119 -16.90 -11.38 -10.58
CA TYR A 119 -17.23 -10.37 -9.56
C TYR A 119 -18.72 -10.09 -9.42
N THR A 120 -19.56 -10.71 -10.26
CA THR A 120 -21.02 -10.56 -10.26
C THR A 120 -21.62 -10.80 -8.87
N ASP A 121 -22.45 -9.86 -8.40
CA ASP A 121 -23.12 -9.81 -7.09
C ASP A 121 -22.18 -9.85 -5.86
N ARG A 122 -20.87 -9.77 -6.09
CA ARG A 122 -19.85 -9.82 -5.05
C ARG A 122 -19.23 -8.46 -4.77
N VAL A 123 -19.23 -7.56 -5.74
CA VAL A 123 -18.64 -6.22 -5.60
C VAL A 123 -19.68 -5.11 -5.64
N ASP A 124 -19.52 -4.12 -4.78
CA ASP A 124 -20.31 -2.89 -4.85
C ASP A 124 -19.55 -1.69 -4.26
N VAL A 125 -19.87 -0.50 -4.77
CA VAL A 125 -19.59 0.77 -4.10
C VAL A 125 -20.96 1.40 -3.86
N PRO A 126 -21.51 1.39 -2.63
CA PRO A 126 -22.88 1.84 -2.42
C PRO A 126 -23.08 3.30 -2.87
N GLU A 127 -24.09 3.55 -3.72
CA GLU A 127 -24.35 4.86 -4.32
C GLU A 127 -24.43 5.99 -3.28
N HIS A 128 -25.16 5.74 -2.19
CA HIS A 128 -25.33 6.71 -1.11
C HIS A 128 -24.02 7.07 -0.38
N ASN A 129 -23.03 6.17 -0.39
CA ASN A 129 -21.70 6.42 0.15
C ASN A 129 -20.84 7.17 -0.85
N LEU A 130 -20.93 6.81 -2.13
CA LEU A 130 -20.20 7.48 -3.21
C LEU A 130 -20.59 8.96 -3.32
N LEU A 131 -21.88 9.28 -3.20
CA LEU A 131 -22.39 10.66 -3.16
C LEU A 131 -21.84 11.48 -1.98
N LYS A 132 -21.37 10.82 -0.91
CA LYS A 132 -20.69 11.45 0.24
C LYS A 132 -19.17 11.44 0.11
N GLY A 133 -18.64 10.97 -1.02
CA GLY A 133 -17.21 10.89 -1.32
C GLY A 133 -16.54 9.57 -0.93
N ASN A 134 -17.26 8.62 -0.34
CA ASN A 134 -16.70 7.31 0.00
C ASN A 134 -16.87 6.36 -1.20
N CYS A 135 -15.77 6.09 -1.88
CA CYS A 135 -15.70 5.23 -3.06
C CYS A 135 -15.19 3.81 -2.76
N SER A 136 -15.20 3.41 -1.48
CA SER A 136 -14.64 2.12 -1.04
C SER A 136 -15.40 0.95 -1.70
N LEU A 137 -14.64 -0.02 -2.19
CA LEU A 137 -15.19 -1.23 -2.82
C LEU A 137 -15.47 -2.28 -1.75
N GLU A 138 -16.73 -2.68 -1.61
CA GLU A 138 -17.14 -3.83 -0.83
C GLU A 138 -17.00 -5.08 -1.69
N LEU A 139 -16.13 -6.02 -1.31
CA LEU A 139 -15.94 -7.30 -2.00
C LEU A 139 -16.33 -8.46 -1.06
N LYS A 140 -17.30 -9.27 -1.49
CA LYS A 140 -17.87 -10.38 -0.72
C LYS A 140 -17.44 -11.74 -1.25
N ASN A 141 -17.49 -12.74 -0.37
CA ASN A 141 -17.15 -14.13 -0.68
C ASN A 141 -15.78 -14.23 -1.34
N ILE A 142 -14.74 -13.76 -0.66
CA ILE A 142 -13.36 -13.69 -1.16
C ILE A 142 -12.89 -15.05 -1.70
N ARG A 143 -12.19 -15.04 -2.83
CA ARG A 143 -11.59 -16.19 -3.51
C ARG A 143 -10.09 -15.94 -3.66
N LEU A 144 -9.32 -17.01 -3.87
CA LEU A 144 -7.88 -16.91 -4.10
C LEU A 144 -7.56 -16.04 -5.33
N ASP A 145 -8.37 -16.17 -6.39
CA ASP A 145 -8.22 -15.38 -7.62
C ASP A 145 -8.51 -13.88 -7.44
N ASP A 146 -9.10 -13.46 -6.32
CA ASP A 146 -9.30 -12.04 -6.04
C ASP A 146 -8.01 -11.38 -5.51
N GLU A 147 -6.98 -12.15 -5.14
CA GLU A 147 -5.69 -11.61 -4.73
C GLU A 147 -5.12 -10.70 -5.82
N GLY A 148 -4.63 -9.52 -5.44
CA GLY A 148 -4.08 -8.60 -6.41
C GLY A 148 -3.93 -7.18 -5.94
N VAL A 149 -3.63 -6.32 -6.90
CA VAL A 149 -3.45 -4.90 -6.69
C VAL A 149 -4.60 -4.16 -7.36
N TYR A 150 -5.45 -3.61 -6.52
CA TYR A 150 -6.62 -2.86 -6.93
C TYR A 150 -6.29 -1.38 -7.06
N GLU A 151 -6.74 -0.78 -8.15
CA GLU A 151 -6.58 0.65 -8.42
C GLU A 151 -7.96 1.27 -8.62
N SER A 152 -8.18 2.43 -7.99
CA SER A 152 -9.45 3.15 -8.09
C SER A 152 -9.28 4.45 -8.85
N TYR A 153 -10.28 4.78 -9.66
CA TYR A 153 -10.28 5.93 -10.53
C TYR A 153 -11.61 6.68 -10.48
N LEU A 154 -11.53 8.00 -10.53
CA LEU A 154 -12.67 8.88 -10.74
C LEU A 154 -12.73 9.27 -12.21
N ILE A 155 -13.88 9.08 -12.85
CA ILE A 155 -14.12 9.54 -14.22
C ILE A 155 -14.89 10.86 -14.16
N LEU A 156 -14.26 11.92 -14.64
CA LEU A 156 -14.85 13.26 -14.72
C LEU A 156 -15.22 13.57 -16.17
N LYS A 157 -16.43 14.04 -16.42
CA LYS A 157 -16.85 14.53 -17.73
C LYS A 157 -16.53 16.02 -17.82
N GLU A 158 -15.83 16.41 -18.88
CA GLU A 158 -15.49 17.80 -19.19
C GLU A 158 -15.92 18.08 -20.63
N GLY A 159 -17.19 18.47 -20.79
CA GLY A 159 -17.84 18.56 -22.10
C GLY A 159 -17.98 17.18 -22.73
N ASP A 160 -17.41 17.00 -23.93
CA ASP A 160 -17.41 15.73 -24.67
C ASP A 160 -16.20 14.82 -24.31
N ARG A 161 -15.29 15.30 -23.46
CA ARG A 161 -14.09 14.54 -23.05
C ARG A 161 -14.31 13.94 -21.66
N SER A 162 -13.86 12.70 -21.47
CA SER A 162 -13.73 12.10 -20.15
C SER A 162 -12.28 12.19 -19.67
N LYS A 163 -12.09 12.55 -18.41
CA LYS A 163 -10.80 12.55 -17.72
C LYS A 163 -10.82 11.48 -16.63
N ARG A 164 -9.88 10.54 -16.70
CA ARG A 164 -9.68 9.49 -15.71
C ARG A 164 -8.63 9.93 -14.70
N VAL A 165 -9.00 9.99 -13.42
CA VAL A 165 -8.15 10.48 -12.32
C VAL A 165 -7.89 9.34 -11.35
N PHE A 166 -6.62 8.97 -11.19
CA PHE A 166 -6.20 7.98 -10.20
C PHE A 166 -6.47 8.49 -8.77
N ILE A 167 -7.10 7.67 -7.94
CA ILE A 167 -7.39 7.98 -6.55
C ILE A 167 -6.37 7.29 -5.65
N GLN A 168 -6.32 5.95 -5.70
CA GLN A 168 -5.42 5.16 -4.85
C GLN A 168 -5.23 3.71 -5.31
N ARG A 169 -4.18 3.08 -4.74
CA ARG A 169 -3.79 1.68 -4.92
C ARG A 169 -3.96 0.91 -3.61
N VAL A 170 -4.61 -0.24 -3.64
CA VAL A 170 -4.80 -1.15 -2.50
C VAL A 170 -4.34 -2.56 -2.87
N LYS A 171 -3.45 -3.16 -2.10
CA LYS A 171 -3.08 -4.57 -2.21
C LYS A 171 -4.03 -5.40 -1.36
N LEU A 172 -4.71 -6.36 -1.98
CA LEU A 172 -5.47 -7.39 -1.28
C LEU A 172 -4.66 -8.67 -1.29
N SER A 173 -4.36 -9.21 -0.12
CA SER A 173 -3.78 -10.54 0.08
C SER A 173 -4.85 -11.49 0.59
N VAL A 174 -4.86 -12.73 0.09
CA VAL A 174 -5.88 -13.71 0.44
C VAL A 174 -5.27 -14.84 1.27
N GLU A 175 -5.84 -15.04 2.46
CA GLU A 175 -5.49 -16.14 3.37
C GLU A 175 -6.37 -17.37 3.05
N GLU A 176 -5.75 -18.50 2.75
CA GLU A 176 -6.44 -19.79 2.64
C GLU A 176 -7.15 -20.12 3.96
N THR A 177 -8.28 -20.84 3.86
CA THR A 177 -8.96 -21.33 5.05
C THR A 177 -8.55 -22.78 5.26
N ASP A 178 -8.03 -23.11 6.45
CA ASP A 178 -7.65 -24.47 6.86
C ASP A 178 -8.87 -25.40 7.05
N GLN A 179 -9.91 -25.32 6.20
CA GLN A 179 -11.10 -26.18 6.31
C GLN A 179 -10.78 -27.65 6.06
N GLU A 180 -9.69 -27.95 5.36
CA GLU A 180 -9.20 -29.31 5.14
C GLU A 180 -8.68 -29.94 6.44
N PHE A 181 -8.17 -29.12 7.37
CA PHE A 181 -7.68 -29.56 8.68
C PHE A 181 -8.81 -29.99 9.64
N VAL A 182 -9.93 -29.27 9.64
CA VAL A 182 -11.08 -29.59 10.49
C VAL A 182 -11.76 -30.88 10.04
N LYS A 183 -11.82 -31.12 8.73
CA LYS A 183 -12.39 -32.36 8.20
C LYS A 183 -11.53 -33.57 8.55
N GLY A 184 -10.20 -33.46 8.44
CA GLY A 184 -9.28 -34.51 8.87
C GLY A 184 -9.39 -34.82 10.37
N PHE A 185 -9.51 -33.79 11.21
CA PHE A 185 -9.72 -33.98 12.66
C PHE A 185 -11.03 -34.71 12.99
N LEU A 186 -12.14 -34.33 12.33
CA LEU A 186 -13.44 -34.97 12.57
C LEU A 186 -13.49 -36.42 12.05
N GLU A 187 -12.80 -36.72 10.95
CA GLU A 187 -12.71 -38.08 10.40
C GLU A 187 -11.86 -39.00 11.30
N ASP A 188 -10.77 -38.48 11.89
CA ASP A 188 -9.91 -39.23 12.83
C ASP A 188 -10.61 -39.52 14.18
N ASP A 189 -11.37 -38.56 14.71
CA ASP A 189 -12.14 -38.74 15.96
C ASP A 189 -13.25 -39.80 15.80
N ILE A 190 -13.90 -39.87 14.63
CA ILE A 190 -14.93 -40.88 14.35
C ILE A 190 -14.30 -42.28 14.22
N ALA A 191 -13.15 -42.40 13.54
CA ALA A 191 -12.45 -43.67 13.38
C ALA A 191 -11.94 -44.24 14.72
N THR A 192 -11.45 -43.36 15.61
CA THR A 192 -10.97 -43.76 16.94
C THR A 192 -12.10 -44.19 17.87
N GLN A 193 -13.27 -43.54 17.83
CA GLN A 193 -14.43 -43.94 18.62
C GLN A 193 -14.93 -45.35 18.25
N GLN A 194 -15.02 -45.66 16.95
CA GLN A 194 -15.45 -46.97 16.47
C GLN A 194 -14.52 -48.11 16.92
N ALA A 195 -13.21 -47.86 16.97
CA ALA A 195 -12.22 -48.85 17.38
C ALA A 195 -12.30 -49.18 18.89
N LEU A 196 -12.59 -48.18 19.73
CA LEU A 196 -12.78 -48.38 21.17
C LEU A 196 -14.06 -49.17 21.47
N ASP A 197 -15.13 -48.92 20.73
CA ASP A 197 -16.39 -49.64 20.87
C ASP A 197 -16.25 -51.14 20.52
N LEU A 198 -15.56 -51.45 19.42
CA LEU A 198 -15.27 -52.83 19.01
C LEU A 198 -14.40 -53.59 20.03
N THR A 199 -13.39 -52.92 20.59
CA THR A 199 -12.50 -53.51 21.60
C THR A 199 -13.27 -53.82 22.88
N GLY A 200 -14.18 -52.94 23.31
CA GLY A 200 -15.07 -53.15 24.45
C GLY A 200 -16.04 -54.32 24.24
N ILE A 201 -16.64 -54.42 23.05
CA ILE A 201 -17.55 -55.53 22.70
C ILE A 201 -16.79 -56.87 22.71
N ILE A 202 -15.60 -56.93 22.12
CA ILE A 202 -14.77 -58.15 22.11
C ILE A 202 -14.39 -58.56 23.53
N ALA A 203 -13.95 -57.62 24.37
CA ALA A 203 -13.61 -57.90 25.76
C ALA A 203 -14.80 -58.42 26.57
N PHE A 204 -15.99 -57.85 26.37
CA PHE A 204 -17.23 -58.30 27.03
C PHE A 204 -17.61 -59.72 26.61
N ILE A 205 -17.52 -60.04 25.31
CA ILE A 205 -17.78 -61.40 24.80
C ILE A 205 -16.79 -62.40 25.40
N LEU A 206 -15.50 -62.07 25.44
CA LEU A 206 -14.47 -62.93 26.03
C LEU A 206 -14.75 -63.20 27.52
N ILE A 207 -15.15 -62.18 28.28
CA ILE A 207 -15.52 -62.32 29.69
C ILE A 207 -16.72 -63.25 29.86
N LEU A 208 -17.76 -63.10 29.04
CA LEU A 208 -18.93 -63.98 29.08
C LEU A 208 -18.57 -65.43 28.75
N CYS A 209 -17.71 -65.67 27.75
CA CYS A 209 -17.25 -67.02 27.41
C CYS A 209 -16.44 -67.69 28.54
N ILE A 210 -15.75 -66.91 29.38
CA ILE A 210 -14.99 -67.43 30.53
C ILE A 210 -15.91 -67.72 31.71
N LEU A 211 -16.94 -66.89 31.92
CA LEU A 211 -17.87 -67.03 33.05
C LEU A 211 -18.98 -68.06 32.80
N PHE A 212 -19.30 -68.33 31.52
CA PHE A 212 -20.31 -69.29 31.09
C PHE A 212 -19.71 -70.29 30.07
N PRO A 213 -18.88 -71.25 30.52
CA PRO A 213 -18.23 -72.24 29.66
C PRO A 213 -19.19 -73.31 29.11
#